data_AF-A0A328E9K2-F1
#
_entry.id   AF-A0A328E9K2-F1
#
_cell.length_a   1.000
_cell.length_b   1.000
_cell.length_c   1.000
_cell.angle_alpha   90.00
_cell.angle_beta   90.00
_cell.angle_gamma   90.00
#
_symmetry.space_group_name_H-M   'P 1'
#
loop_
_entity.id
_entity.type
_entity.pdbx_description
1 polymer ?
#
loop_
_entity_poly.entity_id
_entity_poly.type
_entity_poly.pdbx_seq_one_letter_code
_entity_poly.pdbx_strand_id
1 'polypeptide(L)'
;MAGSLIRRATHDAENPLEASLREAFNHQQGNLRPPFSLKSLAQEQYPRLNDAILFGILLEPRSAKTHIKLLHAIISDGYCHFTSMVTRIVDELYSKLVDSAKIQLIWVAREMVDVVSVGFDGLLVALLRQIVGGDFSEGNLWLCSEMVGVFLQKWDRLVEENPLILTYGLYVFLRILADHGSLSGDSRLNMLKKLETEFCIRVLRERFDLCLKIGRDLVRLLQDLVHIAEFKSIWKDLLFNPGEFRVNDFKSMVKIYRLKTQSLYFSLRITPEMERNLRFLLTNVKFGNQKRYQAWFAKKFLSCSERETLLVDIARFICCTCRSSSEGADILPRWAVIGWLLMSCRKSYIEANFKLALFYDWLFFCEEGDDVMRAEPAILLMANSIPKYSDITNALLEFLLILIDNYDAERKDVIVNGVLSVFHALLMNGVIDSLDVLAHSDALSPVLREMLKKLLSFMETSHTKELQ
;
A
#
# COMPACT_ATOMS: atom_id res chain seq x y z
N MET A 1 12.10 -37.75 8.82
CA MET A 1 12.24 -36.58 7.93
C MET A 1 11.39 -35.47 8.50
N ALA A 2 11.94 -34.24 8.63
CA ALA A 2 11.18 -33.10 9.13
C ALA A 2 10.00 -32.78 8.21
N GLY A 3 8.90 -32.27 8.79
CA GLY A 3 7.74 -31.82 8.01
C GLY A 3 8.04 -30.60 7.15
N SER A 4 7.13 -30.26 6.23
CA SER A 4 7.25 -29.08 5.34
C SER A 4 6.55 -27.87 5.95
N LEU A 5 7.16 -26.69 5.85
CA LEU A 5 6.51 -25.42 6.24
C LEU A 5 5.51 -24.91 5.19
N ILE A 6 5.65 -25.37 3.95
CA ILE A 6 4.82 -24.92 2.81
C ILE A 6 3.96 -26.06 2.27
N ARG A 7 2.77 -25.71 1.79
CA ARG A 7 1.95 -26.57 0.95
C ARG A 7 2.62 -26.66 -0.43
N ARG A 8 2.88 -27.88 -0.91
CA ARG A 8 3.51 -28.13 -2.22
C ARG A 8 2.58 -28.96 -3.08
N ALA A 9 2.29 -28.48 -4.29
CA ALA A 9 1.63 -29.28 -5.30
C ALA A 9 2.62 -30.30 -5.90
N THR A 10 2.10 -31.33 -6.58
CA THR A 10 2.88 -32.40 -7.21
C THR A 10 3.92 -31.90 -8.22
N HIS A 11 3.65 -30.76 -8.86
CA HIS A 11 4.52 -30.15 -9.88
C HIS A 11 5.37 -28.99 -9.34
N ASP A 12 5.26 -28.66 -8.04
CA ASP A 12 6.03 -27.57 -7.46
C ASP A 12 7.48 -28.01 -7.21
N ALA A 13 8.40 -27.31 -7.86
CA ALA A 13 9.82 -27.39 -7.57
C ALA A 13 10.10 -27.08 -6.08
N GLU A 14 11.22 -27.58 -5.58
CA GLU A 14 11.65 -27.30 -4.22
C GLU A 14 11.96 -25.83 -4.03
N ASN A 15 11.37 -25.25 -2.98
CA ASN A 15 11.64 -23.86 -2.65
C ASN A 15 13.01 -23.78 -1.96
N PRO A 16 13.97 -23.01 -2.51
CA PRO A 16 15.34 -23.01 -2.00
C PRO A 16 15.45 -22.45 -0.58
N LEU A 17 14.61 -21.47 -0.22
CA LEU A 17 14.60 -20.89 1.13
C LEU A 17 14.10 -21.91 2.16
N GLU A 18 12.95 -22.54 1.91
CA GLU A 18 12.43 -23.57 2.81
C GLU A 18 13.38 -24.76 2.93
N ALA A 19 13.97 -25.20 1.82
CA ALA A 19 14.92 -26.30 1.81
C ALA A 19 16.17 -25.99 2.65
N SER A 20 16.73 -24.79 2.51
CA SER A 20 17.88 -24.33 3.30
C SER A 20 17.58 -24.30 4.81
N LEU A 21 16.41 -23.80 5.21
CA LEU A 21 16.00 -23.76 6.61
C LEU A 21 15.79 -25.18 7.18
N ARG A 22 15.17 -26.06 6.38
CA ARG A 22 14.94 -27.46 6.75
C ARG A 22 16.24 -28.24 6.87
N GLU A 23 17.20 -27.99 6.00
CA GLU A 23 18.55 -28.56 6.07
C GLU A 23 19.26 -28.10 7.35
N ALA A 24 19.22 -26.80 7.66
CA ALA A 24 19.77 -26.25 8.89
C ALA A 24 19.15 -26.92 10.13
N PHE A 25 17.82 -27.10 10.16
CA PHE A 25 17.12 -27.80 11.24
C PHE A 25 17.57 -29.26 11.40
N ASN A 26 17.66 -30.01 10.29
CA ASN A 26 18.09 -31.40 10.33
C ASN A 26 19.54 -31.54 10.84
N HIS A 27 20.44 -30.66 10.40
CA HIS A 27 21.84 -30.68 10.82
C HIS A 27 22.04 -30.27 12.29
N GLN A 28 21.18 -29.39 12.81
CA GLN A 28 21.30 -28.85 14.18
C GLN A 28 20.41 -29.56 15.20
N GLN A 29 19.76 -30.67 14.84
CA GLN A 29 18.76 -31.33 15.70
C GLN A 29 19.29 -31.69 17.10
N GLY A 30 20.57 -32.07 17.20
CA GLY A 30 21.23 -32.36 18.48
C GLY A 30 21.42 -31.13 19.39
N ASN A 31 21.51 -29.94 18.80
CA ASN A 31 21.68 -28.67 19.52
C ASN A 31 20.35 -28.00 19.88
N LEU A 32 19.24 -28.41 19.25
CA LEU A 32 17.90 -27.86 19.47
C LEU A 32 17.15 -28.51 20.65
N ARG A 33 17.74 -29.56 21.28
CA ARG A 33 17.11 -30.28 22.39
C ARG A 33 18.02 -30.29 23.63
N PRO A 34 17.45 -30.27 24.84
CA PRO A 34 18.24 -30.47 26.06
C PRO A 34 18.95 -31.83 26.08
N PRO A 35 20.18 -31.94 26.62
CA PRO A 35 20.98 -30.85 27.18
C PRO A 35 21.65 -30.00 26.08
N PHE A 36 21.50 -28.67 26.18
CA PHE A 36 22.05 -27.76 25.18
C PHE A 36 23.58 -27.72 25.26
N SER A 37 24.24 -28.09 24.16
CA SER A 37 25.70 -28.07 24.05
C SER A 37 26.18 -26.72 23.50
N LEU A 38 26.10 -25.66 24.31
CA LEU A 38 26.48 -24.30 23.91
C LEU A 38 28.00 -24.02 23.99
N LYS A 39 28.84 -25.04 24.22
CA LYS A 39 30.29 -24.87 24.33
C LYS A 39 30.91 -24.67 22.93
N SER A 40 31.48 -23.48 22.73
CA SER A 40 32.24 -23.02 21.55
C SER A 40 31.53 -23.19 20.19
N LEU A 41 30.37 -22.55 20.01
CA LEU A 41 29.89 -22.30 18.65
C LEU A 41 30.84 -21.29 17.99
N ALA A 42 31.46 -21.67 16.88
CA ALA A 42 32.21 -20.72 16.06
C ALA A 42 31.26 -19.65 15.52
N GLN A 43 31.72 -18.42 15.38
CA GLN A 43 30.89 -17.29 14.92
C GLN A 43 30.15 -17.58 13.59
N GLU A 44 30.77 -18.40 12.73
CA GLU A 44 30.22 -18.86 11.45
C GLU A 44 29.03 -19.83 11.56
N GLN A 45 28.85 -20.49 12.71
CA GLN A 45 27.76 -21.46 12.93
C GLN A 45 26.48 -20.81 13.46
N TYR A 46 26.56 -19.57 13.94
CA TYR A 46 25.43 -18.86 14.54
C TYR A 46 24.25 -18.64 13.58
N PRO A 47 24.44 -18.19 12.32
CA PRO A 47 23.32 -18.00 11.40
C PRO A 47 22.57 -19.31 11.12
N ARG A 48 23.29 -20.42 10.94
CA ARG A 48 22.69 -21.74 10.70
C ARG A 48 21.90 -22.24 11.91
N LEU A 49 22.38 -21.98 13.14
CA LEU A 49 21.64 -22.34 14.34
C LEU A 49 20.38 -21.47 14.49
N ASN A 50 20.45 -20.17 14.16
CA ASN A 50 19.27 -19.29 14.14
C ASN A 50 18.21 -19.78 13.13
N ASP A 51 18.63 -20.14 11.93
CA ASP A 51 17.76 -20.69 10.88
C ASP A 51 17.09 -22.00 11.33
N ALA A 52 17.87 -22.88 11.98
CA ALA A 52 17.37 -24.12 12.56
C ALA A 52 16.34 -23.86 13.68
N ILE A 53 16.63 -22.92 14.59
CA ILE A 53 15.71 -22.52 15.65
C ILE A 53 14.42 -21.96 15.06
N LEU A 54 14.51 -21.08 14.06
CA LEU A 54 13.36 -20.50 13.36
C LEU A 54 12.50 -21.60 12.74
N PHE A 55 13.10 -22.50 11.96
CA PHE A 55 12.37 -23.61 11.37
C PHE A 55 11.70 -24.49 12.43
N GLY A 56 12.40 -24.77 13.53
CA GLY A 56 11.86 -25.50 14.68
C GLY A 56 10.66 -24.80 15.34
N ILE A 57 10.70 -23.48 15.50
CA ILE A 57 9.58 -22.68 16.03
C ILE A 57 8.36 -22.77 15.12
N LEU A 58 8.56 -22.70 13.80
CA LEU A 58 7.47 -22.72 12.82
C LEU A 58 6.88 -24.12 12.62
N LEU A 59 7.70 -25.16 12.76
CA LEU A 59 7.29 -26.55 12.54
C LEU A 59 6.74 -27.22 13.80
N GLU A 60 7.30 -26.94 14.98
CA GLU A 60 7.01 -27.64 16.24
C GLU A 60 6.41 -26.69 17.30
N PRO A 61 5.12 -26.29 17.21
CA PRO A 61 4.51 -25.35 18.16
C PRO A 61 4.67 -25.73 19.65
N ARG A 62 4.67 -27.03 19.95
CA ARG A 62 4.85 -27.56 21.31
C ARG A 62 6.24 -27.27 21.89
N SER A 63 7.25 -27.17 21.03
CA SER A 63 8.65 -26.92 21.39
C SER A 63 9.04 -25.45 21.24
N ALA A 64 8.17 -24.59 20.68
CA ALA A 64 8.48 -23.20 20.35
C ALA A 64 9.02 -22.39 21.53
N LYS A 65 8.45 -22.57 22.74
CA LYS A 65 8.94 -21.93 23.97
C LYS A 65 10.35 -22.35 24.36
N THR A 66 10.75 -23.56 24.03
CA THR A 66 12.12 -24.05 24.27
C THR A 66 13.06 -23.45 23.24
N HIS A 67 12.66 -23.44 21.97
CA HIS A 67 13.42 -22.88 20.86
C HIS A 67 13.67 -21.37 21.03
N ILE A 68 12.67 -20.60 21.47
CA ILE A 68 12.85 -19.15 21.71
C ILE A 68 13.79 -18.87 22.90
N LYS A 69 13.72 -19.67 23.97
CA LYS A 69 14.66 -19.56 25.10
C LYS A 69 16.09 -19.83 24.65
N LEU A 70 16.27 -20.81 23.77
CA LEU A 70 17.56 -21.08 23.16
C LEU A 70 18.04 -19.89 22.33
N LEU A 71 17.16 -19.29 21.51
CA LEU A 71 17.48 -18.07 20.75
C LEU A 71 17.99 -16.95 21.66
N HIS A 72 17.24 -16.64 22.73
CA HIS A 72 17.62 -15.60 23.69
C HIS A 72 18.97 -15.88 24.35
N ALA A 73 19.30 -17.15 24.61
CA ALA A 73 20.56 -17.52 25.26
C ALA A 73 21.78 -17.39 24.34
N ILE A 74 21.60 -17.42 23.02
CA ILE A 74 22.70 -17.39 22.03
C ILE A 74 22.83 -16.06 21.30
N ILE A 75 21.89 -15.12 21.52
CA ILE A 75 21.80 -13.92 20.69
C ILE A 75 22.97 -12.96 20.95
N SER A 76 23.49 -12.36 19.87
CA SER A 76 24.60 -11.40 19.92
C SER A 76 24.44 -10.18 19.01
N ASP A 77 23.53 -10.23 18.03
CA ASP A 77 23.30 -9.20 17.01
C ASP A 77 21.97 -8.45 17.20
N GLY A 78 21.38 -8.50 18.40
CA GLY A 78 20.06 -7.92 18.67
C GLY A 78 18.94 -8.58 17.85
N TYR A 79 19.07 -9.88 17.54
CA TYR A 79 18.09 -10.65 16.74
C TYR A 79 17.98 -10.21 15.28
N CYS A 80 18.96 -9.47 14.76
CA CYS A 80 18.94 -8.91 13.41
C CYS A 80 18.82 -10.01 12.33
N HIS A 81 19.70 -11.02 12.34
CA HIS A 81 19.64 -12.13 11.37
C HIS A 81 18.32 -12.89 11.47
N PHE A 82 17.91 -13.23 12.70
CA PHE A 82 16.67 -13.98 12.95
C PHE A 82 15.45 -13.22 12.43
N THR A 83 15.31 -11.95 12.79
CA THR A 83 14.18 -11.10 12.35
C THR A 83 14.17 -10.88 10.84
N SER A 84 15.35 -10.70 10.24
CA SER A 84 15.51 -10.58 8.79
C SER A 84 15.05 -11.87 8.08
N MET A 85 15.38 -13.04 8.63
CA MET A 85 14.95 -14.32 8.08
C MET A 85 13.44 -14.54 8.23
N VAL A 86 12.84 -14.19 9.37
CA VAL A 86 11.38 -14.21 9.56
C VAL A 86 10.70 -13.32 8.53
N THR A 87 11.19 -12.09 8.34
CA THR A 87 10.68 -11.13 7.36
C THR A 87 10.73 -11.71 5.94
N ARG A 88 11.87 -12.32 5.58
CA ARG A 88 12.05 -12.98 4.28
C ARG A 88 11.08 -14.15 4.06
N ILE A 89 10.82 -14.97 5.09
CA ILE A 89 9.79 -16.03 5.03
C ILE A 89 8.40 -15.44 4.77
N VAL A 90 8.06 -14.33 5.43
CA VAL A 90 6.79 -13.64 5.20
C VAL A 90 6.69 -13.16 3.75
N ASP A 91 7.70 -12.45 3.24
CA ASP A 91 7.66 -11.88 1.89
C ASP A 91 7.66 -12.95 0.78
N GLU A 92 8.41 -14.03 0.94
CA GLU A 92 8.59 -15.03 -0.11
C GLU A 92 7.60 -16.21 -0.02
N LEU A 93 7.20 -16.61 1.19
CA LEU A 93 6.53 -17.90 1.42
C LEU A 93 5.12 -17.79 1.99
N TYR A 94 4.68 -16.63 2.51
CA TYR A 94 3.44 -16.52 3.30
C TYR A 94 2.20 -17.14 2.64
N SER A 95 2.00 -16.90 1.34
CA SER A 95 0.85 -17.44 0.59
C SER A 95 0.84 -18.97 0.51
N LYS A 96 2.00 -19.62 0.67
CA LYS A 96 2.18 -21.08 0.60
C LYS A 96 2.34 -21.72 1.98
N LEU A 97 2.53 -20.95 3.05
CA LEU A 97 2.71 -21.51 4.39
C LEU A 97 1.48 -22.29 4.85
N VAL A 98 1.73 -23.37 5.59
CA VAL A 98 0.69 -24.09 6.33
C VAL A 98 0.17 -23.24 7.49
N ASP A 99 -1.08 -23.47 7.90
CA ASP A 99 -1.76 -22.60 8.87
C ASP A 99 -1.07 -22.57 10.24
N SER A 100 -0.55 -23.72 10.69
CA SER A 100 0.26 -23.80 11.91
C SER A 100 1.50 -22.90 11.86
N ALA A 101 2.17 -22.81 10.71
CA ALA A 101 3.35 -21.96 10.56
C ALA A 101 2.97 -20.47 10.55
N LYS A 102 1.83 -20.11 9.96
CA LYS A 102 1.30 -18.73 10.01
C LYS A 102 1.00 -18.30 11.44
N ILE A 103 0.35 -19.15 12.23
CA ILE A 103 0.09 -18.88 13.66
C ILE A 103 1.40 -18.65 14.41
N GLN A 104 2.39 -19.52 14.19
CA GLN A 104 3.71 -19.37 14.80
C GLN A 104 4.45 -18.10 14.35
N LEU A 105 4.29 -17.64 13.10
CA LEU A 105 4.86 -16.37 12.65
C LEU A 105 4.30 -15.17 13.41
N ILE A 106 2.98 -15.13 13.66
CA ILE A 106 2.37 -14.06 14.46
C ILE A 106 2.89 -14.11 15.90
N TRP A 107 3.01 -15.31 16.47
CA TRP A 107 3.59 -15.46 17.80
C TRP A 107 5.03 -14.96 17.85
N VAL A 108 5.87 -15.35 16.88
CA VAL A 108 7.25 -14.86 16.77
C VAL A 108 7.29 -13.34 16.63
N ALA A 109 6.42 -12.74 15.82
CA ALA A 109 6.37 -11.29 15.66
C ALA A 109 6.09 -10.57 16.99
N ARG A 110 5.20 -11.12 17.84
CA ARG A 110 4.97 -10.59 19.19
C ARG A 110 6.21 -10.68 20.07
N GLU A 111 6.90 -11.82 20.05
CA GLU A 111 8.16 -12.00 20.81
C GLU A 111 9.25 -11.04 20.32
N MET A 112 9.36 -10.80 19.00
CA MET A 112 10.33 -9.87 18.41
C MET A 112 10.07 -8.42 18.80
N VAL A 113 8.79 -8.01 18.87
CA VAL A 113 8.41 -6.71 19.46
C VAL A 113 8.78 -6.68 20.95
N ASP A 114 8.57 -7.78 21.68
CA ASP A 114 8.87 -7.90 23.11
C ASP A 114 10.36 -7.90 23.48
N VAL A 115 11.25 -8.03 22.51
CA VAL A 115 12.70 -7.89 22.72
C VAL A 115 13.29 -6.68 21.99
N VAL A 116 12.44 -5.85 21.36
CA VAL A 116 12.86 -4.77 20.45
C VAL A 116 13.90 -5.27 19.44
N SER A 117 13.61 -6.38 18.77
CA SER A 117 14.57 -6.96 17.83
C SER A 117 14.92 -5.96 16.72
N VAL A 118 16.17 -5.94 16.30
CA VAL A 118 16.58 -5.11 15.17
C VAL A 118 15.77 -5.51 13.93
N GLY A 119 15.00 -4.56 13.38
CA GLY A 119 14.13 -4.78 12.22
C GLY A 119 12.72 -5.31 12.53
N PHE A 120 12.25 -5.28 13.79
CA PHE A 120 10.89 -5.72 14.13
C PHE A 120 9.80 -4.95 13.37
N ASP A 121 10.04 -3.67 13.09
CA ASP A 121 9.15 -2.81 12.31
C ASP A 121 9.03 -3.27 10.85
N GLY A 122 10.17 -3.64 10.24
CA GLY A 122 10.21 -4.28 8.92
C GLY A 122 9.40 -5.58 8.86
N LEU A 123 9.48 -6.40 9.91
CA LEU A 123 8.67 -7.61 10.03
C LEU A 123 7.16 -7.29 10.11
N LEU A 124 6.76 -6.30 10.91
CA LEU A 124 5.37 -5.87 11.00
C LEU A 124 4.86 -5.29 9.68
N VAL A 125 5.70 -4.53 8.95
CA VAL A 125 5.38 -4.07 7.59
C VAL A 125 5.19 -5.26 6.64
N ALA A 126 6.09 -6.25 6.65
CA ALA A 126 5.98 -7.43 5.79
C ALA A 126 4.67 -8.20 6.04
N LEU A 127 4.26 -8.33 7.31
CA LEU A 127 2.97 -8.94 7.69
C LEU A 127 1.77 -8.10 7.26
N LEU A 128 1.80 -6.79 7.49
CA LEU A 128 0.76 -5.86 7.02
C LEU A 128 0.54 -5.96 5.51
N ARG A 129 1.63 -6.11 4.74
CA ARG A 129 1.59 -6.27 3.28
C ARG A 129 0.96 -7.58 2.81
N GLN A 130 0.76 -8.56 3.69
CA GLN A 130 0.03 -9.78 3.35
C GLN A 130 -1.49 -9.63 3.47
N ILE A 131 -1.97 -8.54 4.08
CA ILE A 131 -3.40 -8.23 4.17
C ILE A 131 -3.87 -7.70 2.82
N VAL A 132 -4.86 -8.37 2.22
CA VAL A 132 -5.41 -8.04 0.90
C VAL A 132 -6.74 -7.31 1.05
N GLY A 133 -6.88 -6.15 0.41
CA GLY A 133 -8.15 -5.42 0.29
C GLY A 133 -9.19 -6.20 -0.52
N GLY A 134 -10.44 -6.14 -0.11
CA GLY A 134 -11.55 -6.86 -0.75
C GLY A 134 -11.46 -8.40 -0.68
N ASP A 135 -10.59 -8.95 0.17
CA ASP A 135 -10.50 -10.40 0.41
C ASP A 135 -11.11 -10.77 1.77
N PHE A 136 -12.32 -11.34 1.73
CA PHE A 136 -13.05 -11.75 2.93
C PHE A 136 -12.84 -13.24 3.28
N SER A 137 -11.79 -13.88 2.77
CA SER A 137 -11.45 -15.24 3.18
C SER A 137 -11.04 -15.28 4.66
N GLU A 138 -11.37 -16.39 5.34
CA GLU A 138 -11.06 -16.61 6.77
C GLU A 138 -9.59 -16.34 7.09
N GLY A 139 -8.66 -16.72 6.20
CA GLY A 139 -7.22 -16.49 6.39
C GLY A 139 -6.81 -15.01 6.35
N ASN A 140 -7.45 -14.20 5.50
CA ASN A 140 -7.17 -12.76 5.43
C ASN A 140 -7.78 -12.03 6.63
N LEU A 141 -9.03 -12.35 6.99
CA LEU A 141 -9.72 -11.80 8.16
C LEU A 141 -9.01 -12.17 9.47
N TRP A 142 -8.52 -13.41 9.59
CA TRP A 142 -7.69 -13.84 10.71
C TRP A 142 -6.42 -13.00 10.82
N LEU A 143 -5.70 -12.78 9.70
CA LEU A 143 -4.50 -11.94 9.71
C LEU A 143 -4.81 -10.49 10.14
N CYS A 144 -5.90 -9.89 9.64
CA CYS A 144 -6.36 -8.58 10.09
C CYS A 144 -6.54 -8.54 11.61
N SER A 145 -7.25 -9.54 12.16
CA SER A 145 -7.51 -9.67 13.60
C SER A 145 -6.23 -9.83 14.42
N GLU A 146 -5.32 -10.69 13.99
CA GLU A 146 -4.05 -10.89 14.68
C GLU A 146 -3.19 -9.64 14.66
N MET A 147 -3.08 -8.98 13.50
CA MET A 147 -2.25 -7.79 13.34
C MET A 147 -2.80 -6.60 14.14
N VAL A 148 -4.10 -6.31 14.08
CA VAL A 148 -4.69 -5.25 14.91
C VAL A 148 -4.51 -5.57 16.40
N GLY A 149 -4.61 -6.85 16.77
CA GLY A 149 -4.30 -7.34 18.12
C GLY A 149 -2.85 -7.05 18.53
N VAL A 150 -1.86 -7.27 17.65
CA VAL A 150 -0.46 -6.92 17.91
C VAL A 150 -0.32 -5.42 18.18
N PHE A 151 -0.90 -4.57 17.33
CA PHE A 151 -0.82 -3.12 17.48
C PHE A 151 -1.46 -2.61 18.78
N LEU A 152 -2.62 -3.14 19.15
CA LEU A 152 -3.32 -2.75 20.38
C LEU A 152 -2.60 -3.26 21.64
N GLN A 153 -2.18 -4.53 21.64
CA GLN A 153 -1.53 -5.16 22.81
C GLN A 153 -0.12 -4.64 23.06
N LYS A 154 0.60 -4.24 22.01
CA LYS A 154 1.98 -3.73 22.09
C LYS A 154 2.07 -2.22 21.98
N TRP A 155 0.95 -1.51 22.11
CA TRP A 155 0.85 -0.07 21.86
C TRP A 155 1.97 0.75 22.51
N ASP A 156 2.13 0.66 23.83
CA ASP A 156 3.07 1.50 24.59
C ASP A 156 4.50 1.30 24.07
N ARG A 157 4.86 0.04 23.82
CA ARG A 157 6.17 -0.32 23.29
C ARG A 157 6.41 0.18 21.86
N LEU A 158 5.40 0.08 21.00
CA LEU A 158 5.49 0.61 19.63
C LEU A 158 5.60 2.14 19.65
N VAL A 159 4.90 2.81 20.57
CA VAL A 159 4.96 4.26 20.78
C VAL A 159 6.35 4.71 21.23
N GLU A 160 6.98 3.98 22.12
CA GLU A 160 8.30 4.28 22.69
C GLU A 160 9.44 4.00 21.69
N GLU A 161 9.44 2.83 21.06
CA GLU A 161 10.60 2.35 20.29
C GLU A 161 10.59 2.78 18.82
N ASN A 162 9.45 2.65 18.14
CA ASN A 162 9.33 3.06 16.73
C ASN A 162 7.89 3.48 16.38
N PRO A 163 7.48 4.70 16.76
CA PRO A 163 6.10 5.14 16.64
C PRO A 163 5.59 5.23 15.19
N LEU A 164 6.47 5.32 14.18
CA LEU A 164 6.07 5.42 12.77
C LEU A 164 5.31 4.18 12.28
N ILE A 165 5.58 2.99 12.85
CA ILE A 165 4.87 1.76 12.51
C ILE A 165 3.35 1.85 12.71
N LEU A 166 2.91 2.69 13.67
CA LEU A 166 1.49 2.97 13.91
C LEU A 166 0.84 3.62 12.70
N THR A 167 1.57 4.47 11.97
CA THR A 167 1.05 5.12 10.76
C THR A 167 0.89 4.13 9.60
N TYR A 168 1.76 3.10 9.53
CA TYR A 168 1.64 2.03 8.54
C TYR A 168 0.44 1.14 8.85
N GLY A 169 0.26 0.78 10.12
CA GLY A 169 -0.95 0.11 10.59
C GLY A 169 -2.20 0.94 10.28
N LEU A 170 -2.21 2.23 10.61
CA LEU A 170 -3.33 3.13 10.37
C LEU A 170 -3.70 3.18 8.88
N TYR A 171 -2.70 3.35 8.00
CA TYR A 171 -2.93 3.38 6.55
C TYR A 171 -3.59 2.10 6.02
N VAL A 172 -3.16 0.94 6.52
CA VAL A 172 -3.72 -0.36 6.15
C VAL A 172 -5.14 -0.52 6.70
N PHE A 173 -5.34 -0.25 7.99
CA PHE A 173 -6.63 -0.51 8.65
C PHE A 173 -7.72 0.48 8.27
N LEU A 174 -7.41 1.77 7.99
CA LEU A 174 -8.41 2.69 7.42
C LEU A 174 -8.96 2.14 6.10
N ARG A 175 -8.06 1.65 5.23
CA ARG A 175 -8.44 1.12 3.92
C ARG A 175 -9.24 -0.18 4.02
N ILE A 176 -8.82 -1.12 4.88
CA ILE A 176 -9.51 -2.41 5.09
C ILE A 176 -10.86 -2.22 5.76
N LEU A 177 -10.94 -1.31 6.72
CA LEU A 177 -12.19 -1.02 7.42
C LEU A 177 -13.26 -0.48 6.46
N ALA A 178 -12.88 0.21 5.38
CA ALA A 178 -13.83 0.61 4.34
C ALA A 178 -14.43 -0.62 3.61
N ASP A 179 -13.64 -1.66 3.34
CA ASP A 179 -14.14 -2.92 2.76
C ASP A 179 -15.05 -3.64 3.77
N HIS A 180 -14.62 -3.79 5.03
CA HIS A 180 -15.41 -4.41 6.10
C HIS A 180 -16.69 -3.62 6.44
N GLY A 181 -16.66 -2.30 6.25
CA GLY A 181 -17.78 -1.37 6.40
C GLY A 181 -18.88 -1.67 5.40
N SER A 182 -18.52 -1.95 4.14
CA SER A 182 -19.46 -2.20 3.05
C SER A 182 -20.30 -3.49 3.21
N LEU A 183 -19.87 -4.43 4.07
CA LEU A 183 -20.58 -5.66 4.40
C LEU A 183 -21.50 -5.53 5.63
N SER A 184 -22.40 -4.55 5.66
CA SER A 184 -23.22 -4.15 6.82
C SER A 184 -24.16 -5.23 7.45
N GLY A 185 -24.04 -6.51 7.07
CA GLY A 185 -24.83 -7.62 7.62
C GLY A 185 -24.05 -8.82 8.16
N ASP A 186 -22.71 -8.85 8.06
CA ASP A 186 -21.93 -9.99 8.57
C ASP A 186 -21.51 -9.79 10.03
N SER A 187 -22.30 -10.37 10.94
CA SER A 187 -22.06 -10.29 12.38
C SER A 187 -20.71 -10.88 12.82
N ARG A 188 -20.10 -11.76 12.00
CA ARG A 188 -18.77 -12.33 12.27
C ARG A 188 -17.68 -11.26 12.25
N LEU A 189 -17.88 -10.17 11.51
CA LEU A 189 -16.90 -9.09 11.37
C LEU A 189 -17.04 -8.02 12.45
N ASN A 190 -18.11 -8.02 13.26
CA ASN A 190 -18.38 -6.93 14.21
C ASN A 190 -17.25 -6.72 15.21
N MET A 191 -16.70 -7.81 15.77
CA MET A 191 -15.59 -7.71 16.72
C MET A 191 -14.31 -7.19 16.03
N LEU A 192 -14.01 -7.68 14.83
CA LEU A 192 -12.86 -7.22 14.05
C LEU A 192 -12.97 -5.73 13.72
N LYS A 193 -14.11 -5.30 13.18
CA LYS A 193 -14.40 -3.89 12.86
C LYS A 193 -14.26 -2.99 14.08
N LYS A 194 -14.70 -3.47 15.26
CA LYS A 194 -14.54 -2.73 16.51
C LYS A 194 -13.07 -2.54 16.86
N LEU A 195 -12.25 -3.60 16.80
CA LEU A 195 -10.82 -3.52 17.08
C LEU A 195 -10.08 -2.63 16.07
N GLU A 196 -10.41 -2.73 14.78
CA GLU A 196 -9.86 -1.89 13.72
C GLU A 196 -10.21 -0.41 13.92
N THR A 197 -11.48 -0.14 14.27
CA THR A 197 -11.95 1.22 14.59
C THR A 197 -11.24 1.76 15.82
N GLU A 198 -11.18 0.97 16.91
CA GLU A 198 -10.49 1.32 18.15
C GLU A 198 -9.03 1.71 17.88
N PHE A 199 -8.29 0.86 17.16
CA PHE A 199 -6.92 1.14 16.79
C PHE A 199 -6.79 2.42 15.96
N CYS A 200 -7.57 2.56 14.88
CA CYS A 200 -7.47 3.73 14.00
C CYS A 200 -7.78 5.04 14.73
N ILE A 201 -8.86 5.05 15.53
CA ILE A 201 -9.27 6.23 16.30
C ILE A 201 -8.23 6.56 17.36
N ARG A 202 -7.64 5.55 18.02
CA ARG A 202 -6.56 5.76 18.99
C ARG A 202 -5.36 6.44 18.36
N VAL A 203 -4.88 5.97 17.19
CA VAL A 203 -3.77 6.64 16.48
C VAL A 203 -4.13 8.06 16.07
N LEU A 204 -5.33 8.27 15.51
CA LEU A 204 -5.78 9.59 15.06
C LEU A 204 -5.94 10.59 16.21
N ARG A 205 -6.35 10.14 17.41
CA ARG A 205 -6.58 11.01 18.58
C ARG A 205 -5.34 11.21 19.44
N GLU A 206 -4.56 10.16 19.66
CA GLU A 206 -3.41 10.21 20.56
C GLU A 206 -2.12 10.62 19.85
N ARG A 207 -1.97 10.29 18.56
CA ARG A 207 -0.72 10.44 17.78
C ARG A 207 -0.92 11.12 16.42
N PHE A 208 -1.77 12.14 16.37
CA PHE A 208 -2.08 12.86 15.14
C PHE A 208 -0.84 13.51 14.49
N ASP A 209 0.15 13.90 15.31
CA ASP A 209 1.45 14.38 14.86
C ASP A 209 2.13 13.42 13.88
N LEU A 210 2.02 12.11 14.15
CA LEU A 210 2.53 11.06 13.28
C LEU A 210 1.63 10.85 12.06
N CYS A 211 0.32 10.97 12.20
CA CYS A 211 -0.64 10.80 11.10
C CYS A 211 -0.34 11.76 9.94
N LEU A 212 0.17 12.96 10.22
CA LEU A 212 0.62 13.90 9.19
C LEU A 212 1.72 13.34 8.27
N LYS A 213 2.51 12.35 8.72
CA LYS A 213 3.54 11.68 7.89
C LYS A 213 2.95 10.84 6.77
N ILE A 214 1.69 10.43 6.88
CA ILE A 214 0.96 9.78 5.78
C ILE A 214 0.78 10.76 4.62
N GLY A 215 0.51 12.04 4.90
CA GLY A 215 0.23 13.04 3.88
C GLY A 215 -1.20 12.96 3.34
N ARG A 216 -1.41 13.50 2.13
CA ARG A 216 -2.73 13.73 1.53
C ARG A 216 -3.61 12.48 1.42
N ASP A 217 -3.04 11.29 1.23
CA ASP A 217 -3.83 10.06 1.16
C ASP A 217 -4.53 9.72 2.48
N LEU A 218 -4.12 10.29 3.62
CA LEU A 218 -4.87 10.17 4.87
C LEU A 218 -6.31 10.70 4.70
N VAL A 219 -6.48 11.84 4.04
CA VAL A 219 -7.79 12.45 3.80
C VAL A 219 -8.62 11.56 2.88
N ARG A 220 -7.99 11.03 1.82
CA ARG A 220 -8.62 10.08 0.89
C ARG A 220 -9.13 8.83 1.61
N LEU A 221 -8.39 8.28 2.57
CA LEU A 221 -8.81 7.09 3.30
C LEU A 221 -9.91 7.39 4.33
N LEU A 222 -9.86 8.56 4.98
CA LEU A 222 -10.86 8.97 5.97
C LEU A 222 -12.23 9.26 5.33
N GLN A 223 -12.26 9.77 4.09
CA GLN A 223 -13.50 10.10 3.40
C GLN A 223 -14.39 8.83 3.21
N ASP A 224 -13.76 7.67 3.00
CA ASP A 224 -14.48 6.40 2.78
C ASP A 224 -15.15 5.90 4.08
N LEU A 225 -14.74 6.42 5.23
CA LEU A 225 -15.18 6.00 6.56
C LEU A 225 -16.13 7.00 7.24
N VAL A 226 -16.46 8.12 6.60
CA VAL A 226 -17.28 9.21 7.19
C VAL A 226 -18.67 8.75 7.66
N HIS A 227 -19.15 7.63 7.14
CA HIS A 227 -20.43 7.01 7.51
C HIS A 227 -20.39 6.32 8.89
N ILE A 228 -19.20 6.02 9.42
CA ILE A 228 -18.96 5.45 10.74
C ILE A 228 -18.87 6.60 11.76
N ALA A 229 -19.59 6.49 12.89
CA ALA A 229 -19.79 7.61 13.82
C ALA A 229 -18.48 8.18 14.39
N GLU A 230 -17.54 7.31 14.73
CA GLU A 230 -16.24 7.67 15.29
C GLU A 230 -15.40 8.46 14.28
N PHE A 231 -15.40 8.04 13.01
CA PHE A 231 -14.69 8.76 11.93
C PHE A 231 -15.41 10.03 11.51
N LYS A 232 -16.75 10.08 11.58
CA LYS A 232 -17.52 11.31 11.41
C LYS A 232 -17.10 12.37 12.45
N SER A 233 -16.84 11.96 13.69
CA SER A 233 -16.31 12.85 14.73
C SER A 233 -14.91 13.35 14.39
N ILE A 234 -14.01 12.48 13.92
CA ILE A 234 -12.68 12.90 13.42
C ILE A 234 -12.81 13.93 12.30
N TRP A 235 -13.69 13.67 11.33
CA TRP A 235 -13.91 14.56 10.19
C TRP A 235 -14.41 15.94 10.60
N LYS A 236 -15.35 15.99 11.56
CA LYS A 236 -15.83 17.25 12.14
C LYS A 236 -14.69 18.05 12.76
N ASP A 237 -13.80 17.39 13.50
CA ASP A 237 -12.69 18.09 14.15
C ASP A 237 -11.61 18.52 13.14
N LEU A 238 -11.37 17.74 12.08
CA LEU A 238 -10.46 18.14 10.99
C LEU A 238 -10.90 19.43 10.30
N LEU A 239 -12.20 19.60 10.11
CA LEU A 239 -12.78 20.77 9.42
C LEU A 239 -12.95 21.97 10.35
N PHE A 240 -13.48 21.75 11.56
CA PHE A 240 -13.99 22.83 12.40
C PHE A 240 -13.21 23.02 13.71
N ASN A 241 -12.56 21.97 14.24
CA ASN A 241 -11.88 22.01 15.55
C ASN A 241 -10.47 21.40 15.51
N PRO A 242 -9.55 21.90 14.66
CA PRO A 242 -8.23 21.28 14.48
C PRO A 242 -7.39 21.25 15.78
N GLY A 243 -7.72 22.10 16.77
CA GLY A 243 -7.10 22.10 18.10
C GLY A 243 -7.32 20.82 18.91
N GLU A 244 -8.37 20.03 18.62
CA GLU A 244 -8.64 18.76 19.30
C GLU A 244 -7.53 17.72 19.07
N PHE A 245 -6.77 17.84 17.98
CA PHE A 245 -5.64 16.96 17.68
C PHE A 245 -4.36 17.31 18.44
N ARG A 246 -4.32 18.44 19.15
CA ARG A 246 -3.19 18.88 20.01
C ARG A 246 -1.85 18.95 19.28
N VAL A 247 -1.85 19.29 17.98
CA VAL A 247 -0.64 19.52 17.19
C VAL A 247 -0.49 21.02 16.92
N ASN A 248 0.54 21.65 17.51
CA ASN A 248 0.74 23.10 17.51
C ASN A 248 0.65 23.76 16.12
N ASP A 249 1.21 23.11 15.10
CA ASP A 249 1.26 23.66 13.75
C ASP A 249 0.13 23.18 12.84
N PHE A 250 -0.87 22.46 13.37
CA PHE A 250 -2.01 21.98 12.58
C PHE A 250 -3.21 22.92 12.77
N LYS A 251 -3.42 23.80 11.79
CA LYS A 251 -4.51 24.79 11.80
C LYS A 251 -5.60 24.51 10.77
N SER A 252 -5.33 23.67 9.78
CA SER A 252 -6.22 23.46 8.65
C SER A 252 -5.84 22.21 7.87
N MET A 253 -6.85 21.55 7.30
CA MET A 253 -6.70 20.42 6.38
C MET A 253 -5.84 20.75 5.13
N VAL A 254 -5.69 22.03 4.75
CA VAL A 254 -4.78 22.45 3.66
C VAL A 254 -3.35 21.98 3.95
N LYS A 255 -2.95 21.94 5.22
CA LYS A 255 -1.63 21.42 5.60
C LYS A 255 -1.47 19.96 5.18
N ILE A 256 -2.48 19.13 5.38
CA ILE A 256 -2.43 17.70 4.99
C ILE A 256 -2.42 17.56 3.47
N TYR A 257 -3.24 18.33 2.77
CA TYR A 257 -3.28 18.34 1.31
C TYR A 257 -1.90 18.61 0.68
N ARG A 258 -1.15 19.58 1.22
CA ARG A 258 0.19 19.91 0.73
C ARG A 258 1.24 18.84 1.05
N LEU A 259 1.01 17.99 2.05
CA LEU A 259 1.95 16.94 2.41
C LEU A 259 1.82 15.76 1.43
N LYS A 260 2.90 15.50 0.70
CA LYS A 260 2.99 14.36 -0.21
C LYS A 260 3.01 13.04 0.56
N THR A 261 2.19 12.08 0.10
CA THR A 261 2.24 10.70 0.58
C THR A 261 3.53 10.01 0.12
N GLN A 262 4.28 9.44 1.06
CA GLN A 262 5.51 8.69 0.75
C GLN A 262 5.20 7.36 0.05
N SER A 263 6.10 6.91 -0.83
CA SER A 263 5.87 5.73 -1.68
C SER A 263 5.61 4.45 -0.90
N LEU A 264 6.25 4.31 0.27
CA LEU A 264 6.11 3.13 1.12
C LEU A 264 4.65 2.84 1.51
N TYR A 265 3.83 3.87 1.75
CA TYR A 265 2.43 3.70 2.10
C TYR A 265 1.64 2.99 0.99
N PHE A 266 1.93 3.26 -0.28
CA PHE A 266 1.27 2.58 -1.39
C PHE A 266 1.70 1.11 -1.49
N SER A 267 2.98 0.80 -1.19
CA SER A 267 3.45 -0.59 -1.11
C SER A 267 2.77 -1.38 0.00
N LEU A 268 2.29 -0.75 1.08
CA LEU A 268 1.54 -1.44 2.15
C LEU A 268 0.24 -2.07 1.67
N ARG A 269 -0.32 -1.60 0.56
CA ARG A 269 -1.58 -2.07 -0.01
C ARG A 269 -1.41 -3.10 -1.11
N ILE A 270 -0.16 -3.45 -1.43
CA ILE A 270 0.20 -4.34 -2.51
C ILE A 270 1.07 -5.46 -1.95
N THR A 271 0.60 -6.70 -2.10
CA THR A 271 1.37 -7.86 -1.65
C THR A 271 2.69 -7.95 -2.40
N PRO A 272 3.75 -8.54 -1.82
CA PRO A 272 5.02 -8.71 -2.51
C PRO A 272 4.90 -9.47 -3.84
N GLU A 273 3.92 -10.37 -3.97
CA GLU A 273 3.66 -11.07 -5.22
C GLU A 273 2.99 -10.17 -6.28
N MET A 274 2.01 -9.37 -5.89
CA MET A 274 1.39 -8.39 -6.79
C MET A 274 2.43 -7.38 -7.28
N GLU A 275 3.25 -6.85 -6.38
CA GLU A 275 4.32 -5.90 -6.72
C GLU A 275 5.30 -6.49 -7.74
N ARG A 276 5.78 -7.72 -7.53
CA ARG A 276 6.66 -8.40 -8.50
C ARG A 276 6.01 -8.52 -9.88
N ASN A 277 4.74 -8.92 -9.94
CA ASN A 277 4.04 -9.08 -11.22
C ASN A 277 3.78 -7.73 -11.92
N LEU A 278 3.41 -6.69 -11.16
CA LEU A 278 3.19 -5.34 -11.70
C LEU A 278 4.51 -4.71 -12.18
N ARG A 279 5.59 -4.87 -11.43
CA ARG A 279 6.92 -4.40 -11.86
C ARG A 279 7.37 -5.16 -13.10
N PHE A 280 7.21 -6.48 -13.15
CA PHE A 280 7.53 -7.26 -14.34
C PHE A 280 6.79 -6.78 -15.58
N LEU A 281 5.49 -6.49 -15.46
CA LEU A 281 4.69 -5.88 -16.53
C LEU A 281 5.30 -4.56 -17.03
N LEU A 282 5.74 -3.70 -16.12
CA LEU A 282 6.22 -2.35 -16.42
C LEU A 282 7.70 -2.26 -16.79
N THR A 283 8.49 -3.32 -16.60
CA THR A 283 9.94 -3.30 -16.87
C THR A 283 10.39 -4.36 -17.88
N ASN A 284 9.60 -5.40 -18.13
CA ASN A 284 10.02 -6.52 -18.99
C ASN A 284 9.05 -6.83 -20.14
N VAL A 285 7.78 -6.41 -20.05
CA VAL A 285 6.78 -6.76 -21.06
C VAL A 285 6.74 -5.69 -22.14
N LYS A 286 6.91 -6.11 -23.39
CA LYS A 286 6.78 -5.21 -24.54
C LYS A 286 5.33 -4.78 -24.77
N PHE A 287 5.14 -3.53 -25.15
CA PHE A 287 3.86 -2.99 -25.56
C PHE A 287 3.33 -3.76 -26.79
N GLY A 288 2.05 -4.13 -26.75
CA GLY A 288 1.41 -5.07 -27.68
C GLY A 288 1.35 -6.52 -27.18
N ASN A 289 2.24 -6.94 -26.27
CA ASN A 289 2.33 -8.33 -25.79
C ASN A 289 1.72 -8.55 -24.39
N GLN A 290 1.08 -7.53 -23.81
CA GLN A 290 0.61 -7.53 -22.42
C GLN A 290 -0.61 -8.41 -22.14
N LYS A 291 -1.41 -8.76 -23.16
CA LYS A 291 -2.75 -9.39 -22.98
C LYS A 291 -2.74 -10.63 -22.08
N ARG A 292 -1.76 -11.53 -22.26
CA ARG A 292 -1.66 -12.78 -21.46
C ARG A 292 -1.28 -12.49 -20.02
N TYR A 293 -0.33 -11.58 -19.79
CA TYR A 293 0.12 -11.19 -18.46
C TYR A 293 -1.00 -10.49 -17.67
N GLN A 294 -1.73 -9.57 -18.32
CA GLN A 294 -2.92 -8.93 -17.77
C GLN A 294 -3.99 -9.96 -17.39
N ALA A 295 -4.29 -10.92 -18.26
CA ALA A 295 -5.26 -11.98 -17.97
C ALA A 295 -4.83 -12.86 -16.78
N TRP A 296 -3.55 -13.20 -16.68
CA TRP A 296 -3.01 -13.95 -15.54
C TRP A 296 -3.09 -13.17 -14.23
N PHE A 297 -2.72 -11.88 -14.25
CA PHE A 297 -2.83 -11.02 -13.09
C PHE A 297 -4.28 -10.89 -12.64
N ALA A 298 -5.20 -10.57 -13.57
CA ALA A 298 -6.63 -10.45 -13.26
C ALA A 298 -7.22 -11.76 -12.72
N LYS A 299 -6.92 -12.90 -13.36
CA LYS A 299 -7.41 -14.20 -12.89
C LYS A 299 -6.96 -14.49 -11.46
N LYS A 300 -5.71 -14.15 -11.12
CA LYS A 300 -5.12 -14.45 -9.82
C LYS A 300 -5.58 -13.48 -8.72
N PHE A 301 -5.65 -12.18 -9.01
CA PHE A 301 -5.82 -11.16 -7.98
C PHE A 301 -7.16 -10.42 -8.04
N LEU A 302 -7.83 -10.38 -9.19
CA LEU A 302 -9.00 -9.53 -9.45
C LEU A 302 -10.26 -10.33 -9.85
N SER A 303 -10.23 -11.66 -9.76
CA SER A 303 -11.33 -12.51 -10.25
C SER A 303 -12.58 -12.46 -9.36
N CYS A 304 -12.43 -12.15 -8.08
CA CYS A 304 -13.51 -12.04 -7.10
C CYS A 304 -14.11 -10.62 -7.11
N SER A 305 -15.44 -10.49 -7.08
CA SER A 305 -16.18 -9.21 -7.20
C SER A 305 -15.83 -8.20 -6.10
N GLU A 306 -15.51 -8.71 -4.92
CA GLU A 306 -15.14 -8.00 -3.72
C GLU A 306 -13.75 -7.38 -3.83
N ARG A 307 -12.84 -8.03 -4.57
CA ARG A 307 -11.46 -7.57 -4.79
C ARG A 307 -11.35 -6.44 -5.81
N GLU A 308 -12.46 -6.00 -6.37
CA GLU A 308 -12.48 -4.90 -7.33
C GLU A 308 -12.02 -3.58 -6.67
N THR A 309 -12.21 -3.41 -5.35
CA THR A 309 -11.70 -2.24 -4.61
C THR A 309 -10.17 -2.17 -4.59
N LEU A 310 -9.47 -3.28 -4.86
CA LEU A 310 -8.00 -3.33 -5.00
C LEU A 310 -7.50 -2.57 -6.24
N LEU A 311 -8.34 -2.38 -7.27
CA LEU A 311 -7.97 -1.62 -8.47
C LEU A 311 -7.50 -0.21 -8.12
N VAL A 312 -8.16 0.42 -7.14
CA VAL A 312 -7.83 1.77 -6.65
C VAL A 312 -6.44 1.79 -6.00
N ASP A 313 -6.14 0.80 -5.17
CA ASP A 313 -4.84 0.68 -4.49
C ASP A 313 -3.70 0.39 -5.50
N ILE A 314 -3.96 -0.46 -6.50
CA ILE A 314 -3.02 -0.75 -7.60
C ILE A 314 -2.75 0.51 -8.43
N ALA A 315 -3.78 1.30 -8.74
CA ALA A 315 -3.60 2.55 -9.47
C ALA A 315 -2.71 3.53 -8.73
N ARG A 316 -2.96 3.76 -7.42
CA ARG A 316 -2.09 4.60 -6.58
C ARG A 316 -0.66 4.07 -6.54
N PHE A 317 -0.48 2.75 -6.39
CA PHE A 317 0.84 2.12 -6.41
C PHE A 317 1.60 2.36 -7.72
N ILE A 318 0.97 2.14 -8.87
CA ILE A 318 1.59 2.35 -10.18
C ILE A 318 1.97 3.82 -10.38
N CYS A 319 1.07 4.75 -10.04
CA CYS A 319 1.34 6.18 -10.21
C CYS A 319 2.47 6.66 -9.28
N CYS A 320 2.49 6.19 -8.03
CA CYS A 320 3.34 6.77 -6.99
C CYS A 320 4.65 6.03 -6.72
N THR A 321 4.78 4.78 -7.17
CA THR A 321 5.91 3.89 -6.81
C THR A 321 6.58 3.24 -8.01
N CYS A 322 5.87 3.03 -9.11
CA CYS A 322 6.46 2.51 -10.34
C CYS A 322 6.98 3.68 -11.18
N ARG A 323 8.25 3.59 -11.60
CA ARG A 323 8.84 4.47 -12.61
C ARG A 323 8.91 3.76 -13.94
N SER A 324 8.67 4.50 -15.02
CA SER A 324 8.94 3.99 -16.37
C SER A 324 10.45 3.75 -16.50
N SER A 325 10.86 2.58 -16.99
CA SER A 325 12.26 2.33 -17.33
C SER A 325 12.64 3.22 -18.51
N SER A 326 13.72 4.00 -18.41
CA SER A 326 14.30 4.72 -19.54
C SER A 326 14.95 3.78 -20.57
N GLU A 327 15.15 2.50 -20.20
CA GLU A 327 15.79 1.49 -21.03
C GLU A 327 14.72 0.63 -21.73
N GLY A 328 14.37 1.02 -22.95
CA GLY A 328 13.56 0.22 -23.88
C GLY A 328 12.37 0.98 -24.46
N ALA A 329 12.52 1.47 -25.69
CA ALA A 329 11.48 2.20 -26.43
C ALA A 329 10.14 1.46 -26.62
N ASP A 330 10.11 0.15 -26.32
CA ASP A 330 8.95 -0.72 -26.55
C ASP A 330 8.35 -1.31 -25.25
N ILE A 331 8.76 -0.87 -24.05
CA ILE A 331 8.21 -1.42 -22.80
C ILE A 331 6.77 -0.90 -22.57
N LEU A 332 5.90 -1.75 -22.02
CA LEU A 332 4.51 -1.43 -21.69
C LEU A 332 4.45 -0.20 -20.76
N PRO A 333 3.89 0.94 -21.21
CA PRO A 333 3.89 2.15 -20.42
C PRO A 333 2.85 2.10 -19.29
N ARG A 334 3.09 2.88 -18.24
CA ARG A 334 2.21 2.96 -17.05
C ARG A 334 0.78 3.33 -17.41
N TRP A 335 0.59 4.32 -18.29
CA TRP A 335 -0.73 4.77 -18.72
C TRP A 335 -1.56 3.65 -19.36
N ALA A 336 -0.92 2.73 -20.10
CA ALA A 336 -1.62 1.60 -20.72
C ALA A 336 -2.07 0.56 -19.69
N VAL A 337 -1.29 0.35 -18.63
CA VAL A 337 -1.70 -0.48 -17.48
C VAL A 337 -2.84 0.18 -16.72
N ILE A 338 -2.77 1.49 -16.47
CA ILE A 338 -3.87 2.25 -15.83
C ILE A 338 -5.15 2.16 -16.68
N GLY A 339 -5.06 2.32 -18.00
CA GLY A 339 -6.21 2.17 -18.89
C GLY A 339 -6.85 0.78 -18.82
N TRP A 340 -6.04 -0.28 -18.80
CA TRP A 340 -6.54 -1.65 -18.62
C TRP A 340 -7.23 -1.84 -17.26
N LEU A 341 -6.65 -1.32 -16.17
CA LEU A 341 -7.24 -1.42 -14.83
C LEU A 341 -8.55 -0.63 -14.72
N LEU A 342 -8.61 0.57 -15.31
CA LEU A 342 -9.84 1.37 -15.39
C LEU A 342 -10.95 0.58 -16.10
N MET A 343 -10.64 -0.01 -17.26
CA MET A 343 -11.59 -0.85 -18.02
C MET A 343 -11.92 -2.18 -17.32
N SER A 344 -11.23 -2.52 -16.23
CA SER A 344 -11.53 -3.69 -15.41
C SER A 344 -12.53 -3.37 -14.27
N CYS A 345 -12.84 -2.09 -14.05
CA CYS A 345 -13.90 -1.68 -13.13
C CYS A 345 -15.26 -2.10 -13.71
N ARG A 346 -16.09 -2.72 -12.88
CA ARG A 346 -17.44 -3.21 -13.17
C ARG A 346 -18.49 -2.39 -12.44
N LYS A 347 -18.17 -1.83 -11.27
CA LYS A 347 -19.07 -1.02 -10.45
C LYS A 347 -18.73 0.45 -10.61
N SER A 348 -19.75 1.27 -10.87
CA SER A 348 -19.60 2.72 -11.10
C SER A 348 -18.92 3.46 -9.95
N TYR A 349 -19.20 3.10 -8.69
CA TYR A 349 -18.54 3.73 -7.54
C TYR A 349 -17.05 3.37 -7.45
N ILE A 350 -16.66 2.17 -7.89
CA ILE A 350 -15.24 1.77 -7.92
C ILE A 350 -14.53 2.52 -9.04
N GLU A 351 -15.15 2.64 -10.21
CA GLU A 351 -14.62 3.45 -11.30
C GLU A 351 -14.45 4.93 -10.89
N ALA A 352 -15.41 5.51 -10.17
CA ALA A 352 -15.31 6.86 -9.62
C ALA A 352 -14.14 6.98 -8.61
N ASN A 353 -14.00 6.03 -7.69
CA ASN A 353 -12.88 6.00 -6.75
C ASN A 353 -11.54 5.80 -7.44
N PHE A 354 -11.50 5.02 -8.53
CA PHE A 354 -10.31 4.83 -9.35
C PHE A 354 -9.90 6.14 -10.04
N LYS A 355 -10.86 6.86 -10.65
CA LYS A 355 -10.63 8.16 -11.27
C LYS A 355 -10.15 9.19 -10.23
N LEU A 356 -10.74 9.20 -9.04
CA LEU A 356 -10.29 10.04 -7.93
C LEU A 356 -8.84 9.70 -7.53
N ALA A 357 -8.50 8.42 -7.39
CA ALA A 357 -7.15 7.98 -7.07
C ALA A 357 -6.12 8.39 -8.14
N LEU A 358 -6.51 8.37 -9.42
CA LEU A 358 -5.69 8.78 -10.55
C LEU A 358 -5.42 10.29 -10.54
N PHE A 359 -6.41 11.11 -10.20
CA PHE A 359 -6.29 12.56 -10.13
C PHE A 359 -5.93 13.10 -8.74
N TYR A 360 -5.76 12.25 -7.73
CA TYR A 360 -5.62 12.72 -6.34
C TYR A 360 -4.39 13.59 -6.13
N ASP A 361 -3.27 13.24 -6.78
CA ASP A 361 -2.05 14.03 -6.70
C ASP A 361 -2.15 15.33 -7.52
N TRP A 362 -3.10 15.43 -8.46
CA TRP A 362 -3.33 16.65 -9.24
C TRP A 362 -3.97 17.74 -8.40
N LEU A 363 -4.95 17.38 -7.56
CA LEU A 363 -5.74 18.35 -6.80
C LEU A 363 -4.87 19.19 -5.86
N PHE A 364 -3.75 18.67 -5.40
CA PHE A 364 -2.92 19.33 -4.38
C PHE A 364 -1.44 19.38 -4.76
N PHE A 365 -1.16 19.36 -6.07
CA PHE A 365 0.19 19.34 -6.60
C PHE A 365 0.95 20.62 -6.23
N CYS A 366 2.22 20.45 -5.84
CA CYS A 366 3.15 21.54 -5.60
C CYS A 366 4.50 21.25 -6.27
N GLU A 367 4.91 22.11 -7.22
CA GLU A 367 6.12 21.92 -8.03
C GLU A 367 7.41 21.79 -7.20
N GLU A 368 7.47 22.42 -6.01
CA GLU A 368 8.66 22.39 -5.16
C GLU A 368 8.92 21.02 -4.50
N GLY A 369 7.91 20.16 -4.37
CA GLY A 369 8.02 18.91 -3.59
C GLY A 369 7.39 17.66 -4.22
N ASP A 370 6.52 17.85 -5.21
CA ASP A 370 5.86 16.76 -5.91
C ASP A 370 6.60 16.34 -7.18
N ASP A 371 6.49 15.06 -7.50
CA ASP A 371 7.08 14.49 -8.70
C ASP A 371 5.98 14.43 -9.78
N VAL A 372 6.17 15.17 -10.87
CA VAL A 372 5.21 15.23 -11.99
C VAL A 372 4.94 13.85 -12.61
N MET A 373 5.88 12.90 -12.45
CA MET A 373 5.69 11.53 -12.92
C MET A 373 4.57 10.79 -12.18
N ARG A 374 4.04 11.32 -11.08
CA ARG A 374 2.82 10.80 -10.45
C ARG A 374 1.55 11.16 -11.21
N ALA A 375 1.57 12.29 -11.92
CA ALA A 375 0.47 12.77 -12.75
C ALA A 375 0.52 12.24 -14.20
N GLU A 376 1.72 11.91 -14.70
CA GLU A 376 1.98 11.40 -16.05
C GLU A 376 0.99 10.31 -16.53
N PRO A 377 0.64 9.28 -15.74
CA PRO A 377 -0.20 8.19 -16.26
C PRO A 377 -1.59 8.66 -16.68
N ALA A 378 -2.14 9.67 -15.99
CA ALA A 378 -3.47 10.19 -16.25
C ALA A 378 -3.52 10.97 -17.57
N ILE A 379 -2.58 11.91 -17.76
CA ILE A 379 -2.53 12.74 -18.97
C ILE A 379 -2.17 11.92 -20.20
N LEU A 380 -1.24 10.98 -20.08
CA LEU A 380 -0.86 10.14 -21.22
C LEU A 380 -1.95 9.14 -21.57
N LEU A 381 -2.70 8.63 -20.59
CA LEU A 381 -3.88 7.82 -20.88
C LEU A 381 -4.90 8.64 -21.69
N MET A 382 -5.22 9.86 -21.24
CA MET A 382 -6.13 10.75 -21.95
C MET A 382 -5.66 11.07 -23.37
N ALA A 383 -4.39 11.43 -23.57
CA ALA A 383 -3.85 11.78 -24.88
C ALA A 383 -3.78 10.58 -25.83
N ASN A 384 -3.28 9.42 -25.36
CA ASN A 384 -3.11 8.23 -26.19
C ASN A 384 -4.43 7.49 -26.47
N SER A 385 -5.48 7.74 -25.69
CA SER A 385 -6.81 7.15 -25.93
C SER A 385 -7.62 7.86 -27.00
N ILE A 386 -7.36 9.13 -27.32
CA ILE A 386 -8.16 9.91 -28.29
C ILE A 386 -8.40 9.19 -29.63
N PRO A 387 -7.39 8.59 -30.30
CA PRO A 387 -7.59 8.05 -31.64
C PRO A 387 -8.53 6.84 -31.72
N LYS A 388 -8.71 6.08 -30.62
CA LYS A 388 -9.43 4.78 -30.63
C LYS A 388 -10.44 4.60 -29.50
N TYR A 389 -10.26 5.31 -28.40
CA TYR A 389 -10.99 5.14 -27.14
C TYR A 389 -11.32 6.51 -26.55
N SER A 390 -11.83 7.44 -27.38
CA SER A 390 -12.15 8.81 -26.96
C SER A 390 -13.13 8.89 -25.79
N ASP A 391 -13.97 7.87 -25.58
CA ASP A 391 -14.85 7.75 -24.42
C ASP A 391 -14.06 7.74 -23.09
N ILE A 392 -12.89 7.10 -23.06
CA ILE A 392 -12.01 7.11 -21.88
C ILE A 392 -11.55 8.55 -21.61
N THR A 393 -11.12 9.26 -22.64
CA THR A 393 -10.64 10.64 -22.51
C THR A 393 -11.76 11.58 -22.07
N ASN A 394 -12.96 11.47 -22.65
CA ASN A 394 -14.12 12.26 -22.24
C ASN A 394 -14.47 11.99 -20.77
N ALA A 395 -14.56 10.72 -20.37
CA ALA A 395 -14.93 10.35 -19.00
C ALA A 395 -13.90 10.77 -17.95
N LEU A 396 -12.59 10.76 -18.28
CA LEU A 396 -11.54 11.23 -17.39
C LEU A 396 -11.51 12.76 -17.29
N LEU A 397 -11.62 13.47 -18.41
CA LEU A 397 -11.62 14.92 -18.43
C LEU A 397 -12.86 15.50 -17.73
N GLU A 398 -14.03 14.93 -17.99
CA GLU A 398 -15.27 15.28 -17.29
C GLU A 398 -15.12 15.10 -15.78
N PHE A 399 -14.58 13.96 -15.34
CA PHE A 399 -14.37 13.70 -13.92
C PHE A 399 -13.40 14.69 -13.27
N LEU A 400 -12.27 15.01 -13.93
CA LEU A 400 -11.33 16.00 -13.44
C LEU A 400 -11.99 17.38 -13.26
N LEU A 401 -12.78 17.81 -14.24
CA LEU A 401 -13.50 19.09 -14.17
C LEU A 401 -14.53 19.10 -13.03
N ILE A 402 -15.24 17.99 -12.81
CA ILE A 402 -16.16 17.84 -11.67
C ILE A 402 -15.39 17.92 -10.34
N LEU A 403 -14.21 17.29 -10.21
CA LEU A 403 -13.40 17.35 -9.00
C LEU A 403 -12.96 18.77 -8.66
N ILE A 404 -12.54 19.55 -9.67
CA ILE A 404 -12.10 20.94 -9.48
C ILE A 404 -13.20 21.78 -8.82
N ASP A 405 -14.45 21.57 -9.20
CA ASP A 405 -15.56 22.36 -8.68
C ASP A 405 -16.13 21.81 -7.35
N ASN A 406 -15.99 20.51 -7.08
CA ASN A 406 -16.80 19.84 -6.06
C ASN A 406 -16.03 19.05 -5.00
N TYR A 407 -14.72 18.76 -5.15
CA TYR A 407 -14.01 17.91 -4.18
C TYR A 407 -13.92 18.57 -2.79
N ASP A 408 -13.49 19.84 -2.76
CA ASP A 408 -13.52 20.68 -1.55
C ASP A 408 -13.87 22.11 -1.97
N ALA A 409 -15.17 22.43 -1.95
CA ALA A 409 -15.70 23.71 -2.42
C ALA A 409 -15.16 24.91 -1.63
N GLU A 410 -14.79 24.73 -0.36
CA GLU A 410 -14.24 25.80 0.48
C GLU A 410 -12.79 26.13 0.13
N ARG A 411 -12.03 25.16 -0.42
CA ARG A 411 -10.62 25.33 -0.84
C ARG A 411 -10.43 25.10 -2.34
N LYS A 412 -11.42 25.50 -3.12
CA LYS A 412 -11.42 25.37 -4.59
C LYS A 412 -10.19 26.02 -5.22
N ASP A 413 -9.72 27.15 -4.69
CA ASP A 413 -8.52 27.84 -5.15
C ASP A 413 -7.27 26.96 -5.08
N VAL A 414 -7.11 26.21 -3.98
CA VAL A 414 -6.00 25.25 -3.81
C VAL A 414 -6.07 24.17 -4.88
N ILE A 415 -7.28 23.68 -5.19
CA ILE A 415 -7.49 22.63 -6.18
C ILE A 415 -7.21 23.11 -7.60
N VAL A 416 -7.75 24.26 -7.97
CA VAL A 416 -7.50 24.89 -9.27
C VAL A 416 -6.01 25.11 -9.47
N ASN A 417 -5.32 25.69 -8.48
CA ASN A 417 -3.88 25.92 -8.56
C ASN A 417 -3.10 24.62 -8.70
N GLY A 418 -3.42 23.57 -7.93
CA GLY A 418 -2.78 22.27 -8.05
C GLY A 418 -2.91 21.68 -9.46
N VAL A 419 -4.11 21.70 -10.05
CA VAL A 419 -4.34 21.19 -11.39
C VAL A 419 -3.59 22.01 -12.46
N LEU A 420 -3.58 23.34 -12.35
CA LEU A 420 -2.83 24.20 -13.27
C LEU A 420 -1.32 23.94 -13.17
N SER A 421 -0.78 23.81 -11.95
CA SER A 421 0.62 23.46 -11.74
C SER A 421 0.99 22.09 -12.31
N VAL A 422 0.08 21.11 -12.28
CA VAL A 422 0.33 19.83 -12.97
C VAL A 422 0.45 20.03 -14.48
N PHE A 423 -0.47 20.77 -15.10
CA PHE A 423 -0.41 21.03 -16.54
C PHE A 423 0.87 21.76 -16.93
N HIS A 424 1.26 22.78 -16.18
CA HIS A 424 2.51 23.51 -16.36
C HIS A 424 3.72 22.56 -16.22
N ALA A 425 3.82 21.81 -15.13
CA ALA A 425 4.92 20.89 -14.90
C ALA A 425 5.02 19.80 -15.97
N LEU A 426 3.89 19.28 -16.48
CA LEU A 426 3.88 18.27 -17.55
C LEU A 426 4.45 18.80 -18.86
N LEU A 427 4.14 20.05 -19.23
CA LEU A 427 4.70 20.72 -20.40
C LEU A 427 6.19 21.02 -20.20
N MET A 428 6.57 21.58 -19.05
CA MET A 428 7.94 21.95 -18.74
C MET A 428 8.89 20.75 -18.69
N ASN A 429 8.41 19.58 -18.26
CA ASN A 429 9.18 18.33 -18.22
C ASN A 429 9.09 17.53 -19.54
N GLY A 430 8.40 18.05 -20.57
CA GLY A 430 8.26 17.38 -21.87
C GLY A 430 7.52 16.04 -21.80
N VAL A 431 6.63 15.86 -20.81
CA VAL A 431 5.79 14.65 -20.73
C VAL A 431 4.76 14.65 -21.85
N ILE A 432 4.25 15.83 -22.19
CA ILE A 432 3.43 16.09 -23.38
C ILE A 432 3.97 17.34 -24.08
N ASP A 433 3.97 17.33 -25.42
CA ASP A 433 4.48 18.46 -26.20
C ASP A 433 3.51 19.64 -26.21
N SER A 434 2.20 19.36 -26.22
CA SER A 434 1.15 20.37 -26.20
C SER A 434 -0.15 19.80 -25.62
N LEU A 435 -0.95 20.68 -25.00
CA LEU A 435 -2.32 20.39 -24.58
C LEU A 435 -3.34 20.45 -25.72
N ASP A 436 -2.92 20.86 -26.93
CA ASP A 436 -3.78 20.93 -28.11
C ASP A 436 -4.39 19.57 -28.48
N VAL A 437 -3.66 18.49 -28.21
CA VAL A 437 -4.17 17.13 -28.40
C VAL A 437 -5.49 16.90 -27.65
N LEU A 438 -5.70 17.60 -26.52
CA LEU A 438 -6.96 17.61 -25.79
C LEU A 438 -7.83 18.81 -26.19
N ALA A 439 -7.29 20.03 -26.10
CA ALA A 439 -8.08 21.27 -26.25
C ALA A 439 -8.73 21.44 -27.64
N HIS A 440 -8.11 20.87 -28.68
CA HIS A 440 -8.53 21.02 -30.07
C HIS A 440 -9.01 19.73 -30.73
N SER A 441 -9.07 18.60 -30.01
CA SER A 441 -9.53 17.33 -30.57
C SER A 441 -11.05 17.30 -30.78
N ASP A 442 -11.47 17.14 -32.03
CA ASP A 442 -12.90 17.01 -32.39
C ASP A 442 -13.56 15.72 -31.88
N ALA A 443 -12.77 14.75 -31.42
CA ALA A 443 -13.29 13.54 -30.78
C ALA A 443 -13.78 13.79 -29.34
N LEU A 444 -13.53 14.98 -28.77
CA LEU A 444 -13.99 15.35 -27.44
C LEU A 444 -15.25 16.21 -27.48
N SER A 445 -16.08 16.06 -26.45
CA SER A 445 -17.28 16.87 -26.25
C SER A 445 -16.93 18.36 -26.32
N PRO A 446 -17.65 19.17 -27.14
CA PRO A 446 -17.41 20.61 -27.25
C PRO A 446 -17.45 21.33 -25.90
N VAL A 447 -18.36 20.93 -25.00
CA VAL A 447 -18.48 21.52 -23.67
C VAL A 447 -17.22 21.29 -22.84
N LEU A 448 -16.69 20.06 -22.85
CA LEU A 448 -15.46 19.72 -22.13
C LEU A 448 -14.25 20.47 -22.68
N ARG A 449 -14.17 20.65 -24.02
CA ARG A 449 -13.11 21.44 -24.65
C ARG A 449 -13.15 22.90 -24.22
N GLU A 450 -14.33 23.52 -24.22
CA GLU A 450 -14.47 24.92 -23.80
C GLU A 450 -14.18 25.11 -22.30
N MET A 451 -14.58 24.15 -21.46
CA MET A 451 -14.21 24.16 -20.04
C MET A 451 -12.70 24.02 -19.84
N LEU A 452 -12.05 23.12 -20.58
CA LEU A 452 -10.60 22.95 -20.52
C LEU A 452 -9.87 24.22 -21.00
N LYS A 453 -10.25 24.80 -22.14
CA LYS A 453 -9.66 26.06 -22.63
C LYS A 453 -9.81 27.19 -21.61
N LYS A 454 -11.00 27.32 -20.99
CA LYS A 454 -11.24 28.30 -19.94
C LYS A 454 -10.35 28.05 -18.71
N LEU A 455 -10.11 26.80 -18.34
CA LEU A 455 -9.18 26.46 -17.26
C LEU A 455 -7.75 26.88 -17.63
N LEU A 456 -7.30 26.55 -18.84
CA LEU A 456 -5.93 26.82 -19.30
C LEU A 456 -5.64 28.32 -19.49
N SER A 457 -6.63 29.15 -19.82
CA SER A 457 -6.41 30.60 -19.91
C SER A 457 -6.02 31.26 -18.56
N PHE A 458 -6.37 30.63 -17.43
CA PHE A 458 -5.88 31.06 -16.12
C PHE A 458 -4.38 30.81 -15.93
N MET A 459 -3.81 29.79 -16.60
CA MET A 459 -2.37 29.52 -16.58
C MET A 459 -1.59 30.64 -17.29
N GLU A 460 -2.04 31.04 -18.49
CA GLU A 460 -1.39 32.07 -19.31
C GLU A 460 -1.40 33.46 -18.64
N THR A 461 -2.48 33.78 -17.92
CA THR A 461 -2.64 35.05 -17.20
C THR A 461 -1.86 35.11 -15.87
N SER A 462 -1.50 33.95 -15.30
CA SER A 462 -0.69 33.87 -14.08
C SER A 462 0.79 34.10 -14.37
N HIS A 463 1.31 33.54 -15.47
CA HIS A 463 2.68 33.76 -15.91
C HIS A 463 2.98 35.21 -16.32
N THR A 464 1.99 35.95 -16.82
CA THR A 464 2.17 37.37 -17.17
C THR A 464 2.32 38.28 -15.95
N LYS A 465 1.89 37.84 -14.76
CA LYS A 465 2.03 38.60 -13.50
C LYS A 465 3.31 38.33 -12.74
N GLU A 466 3.99 37.21 -12.96
CA GLU A 466 5.30 36.91 -12.36
C GLU A 466 6.47 37.52 -13.15
N LEU A 467 6.22 37.97 -14.38
CA LEU A 467 7.18 38.66 -15.26
C LEU A 467 7.06 40.20 -15.23
N GLN A 468 6.20 40.75 -14.36
CA GLN A 468 6.09 42.19 -14.03
C GLN A 468 6.50 42.40 -12.57
#